data_AF-A0A9E0DFV3-F1
#
_entry.id   AF-A0A9E0DFV3-F1
#
_cell.length_a   1.000
_cell.length_b   1.000
_cell.length_c   1.000
_cell.angle_alpha   90.00
_cell.angle_beta   90.00
_cell.angle_gamma   90.00
#
_symmetry.space_group_name_H-M   'P 1'
#
loop_
_entity.id
_entity.type
_entity.pdbx_description
1 polymer ?
#
loop_
_entity_poly.entity_id
_entity_poly.type
_entity_poly.pdbx_seq_one_letter_code
_entity_poly.pdbx_strand_id
1 'polypeptide(L)'
;MSNTPNQYWTSLGHADFWYTAQMNCALIDHFQPELIIGLAHGGILPTKVTETAWSSLTDRPFPPILYTNLGREKIDYYKDWCKVNGGHPGFIGEQSGLEGILHFLDWLPSRVDWQDELLHQIEATLGADVEPGVIMVIDEMAALGNTMLLTLGLLEILYPMAETHFVDHVYFQWRSDLGQLWMKEHHPQVLEHILAEAEQGAWADLHAIYRIMSGTEDIDPVSLSFRPLSPENEDVQRLVKYLPAETLLSMPAQTEATVLDEITQLAAARTMQDARGRVSWEYVGRANRLAPYRLLRHLRKWGQITLSEAARTLGVKEDEVKEVMEHLVPRVRHEARYGRMRDVDASPTRSGLTYHFVEEPEWGEPPVRRSKGEQIKAMRRDPRPRPRVQKQTKK
;
A
#
# COMPACT_ATOMS: atom_id res chain seq x y z
N MET A 1 -41.93 9.63 -7.07
CA MET A 1 -41.73 8.33 -6.40
C MET A 1 -40.74 8.59 -5.28
N SER A 2 -41.14 8.33 -4.03
CA SER A 2 -40.27 8.53 -2.87
C SER A 2 -39.20 7.44 -2.84
N ASN A 3 -37.94 7.81 -3.06
CA ASN A 3 -36.78 6.94 -2.87
C ASN A 3 -36.61 6.70 -1.36
N THR A 4 -37.27 5.68 -0.83
CA THR A 4 -36.89 5.13 0.47
C THR A 4 -35.57 4.38 0.26
N PRO A 5 -34.46 4.73 0.94
CA PRO A 5 -33.20 4.04 0.78
C PRO A 5 -33.37 2.54 1.00
N ASN A 6 -32.95 1.75 0.00
CA ASN A 6 -33.11 0.31 0.00
C ASN A 6 -32.25 -0.30 1.12
N GLN A 7 -32.87 -1.07 2.03
CA GLN A 7 -32.25 -1.62 3.25
C GLN A 7 -31.00 -2.49 2.99
N TYR A 8 -30.72 -2.87 1.74
CA TYR A 8 -29.54 -3.65 1.39
C TYR A 8 -28.24 -2.85 1.41
N TRP A 9 -28.29 -1.53 1.14
CA TRP A 9 -27.10 -0.68 1.14
C TRP A 9 -26.49 -0.50 2.54
N THR A 10 -27.33 -0.50 3.57
CA THR A 10 -26.92 -0.16 4.94
C THR A 10 -26.06 -1.21 5.66
N SER A 11 -25.82 -2.40 5.09
CA SER A 11 -25.16 -3.50 5.82
C SER A 11 -23.78 -3.94 5.31
N LEU A 12 -23.34 -3.59 4.09
CA LEU A 12 -22.15 -4.22 3.49
C LEU A 12 -21.07 -3.29 2.93
N GLY A 13 -21.28 -1.98 2.83
CA GLY A 13 -20.21 -1.03 2.44
C GLY A 13 -20.23 0.32 3.16
N HIS A 14 -21.38 0.68 3.72
CA HIS A 14 -21.65 2.03 4.25
C HIS A 14 -20.99 2.30 5.61
N ALA A 15 -21.09 1.33 6.53
CA ALA A 15 -20.41 1.40 7.81
C ALA A 15 -18.88 1.47 7.65
N ASP A 16 -18.35 0.81 6.61
CA ASP A 16 -16.92 0.76 6.33
C ASP A 16 -16.41 2.05 5.69
N PHE A 17 -17.17 2.68 4.79
CA PHE A 17 -16.83 4.01 4.29
C PHE A 17 -16.95 5.09 5.36
N TRP A 18 -17.96 5.02 6.22
CA TRP A 18 -18.05 5.92 7.36
C TRP A 18 -16.87 5.72 8.32
N TYR A 19 -16.52 4.49 8.66
CA TYR A 19 -15.35 4.20 9.50
C TYR A 19 -14.05 4.72 8.86
N THR A 20 -13.89 4.50 7.55
CA THR A 20 -12.76 5.01 6.75
C THR A 20 -12.68 6.53 6.82
N ALA A 21 -13.80 7.22 6.57
CA ALA A 21 -13.86 8.67 6.62
C ALA A 21 -13.56 9.21 8.03
N GLN A 22 -14.11 8.59 9.09
CA GLN A 22 -13.82 8.96 10.47
C GLN A 22 -12.33 8.81 10.80
N MET A 23 -11.74 7.67 10.43
CA MET A 23 -10.32 7.40 10.65
C MET A 23 -9.48 8.46 9.95
N ASN A 24 -9.72 8.70 8.66
CA ASN A 24 -8.96 9.67 7.89
C ASN A 24 -9.14 11.10 8.41
N CYS A 25 -10.37 11.51 8.78
CA CYS A 25 -10.60 12.81 9.41
C CYS A 25 -9.82 12.97 10.71
N ALA A 26 -9.74 11.92 11.55
CA ALA A 26 -8.94 11.97 12.76
C ALA A 26 -7.43 12.03 12.48
N LEU A 27 -6.94 11.35 11.43
CA LEU A 27 -5.55 11.42 10.99
C LEU A 27 -5.21 12.80 10.41
N ILE A 28 -6.09 13.39 9.60
CA ILE A 28 -5.94 14.76 9.08
C ILE A 28 -5.91 15.76 10.23
N ASP A 29 -6.80 15.59 11.20
CA ASP A 29 -6.83 16.44 12.39
C ASP A 29 -5.56 16.30 13.24
N HIS A 30 -4.99 15.10 13.32
CA HIS A 30 -3.76 14.85 14.07
C HIS A 30 -2.49 15.35 13.36
N PHE A 31 -2.29 14.94 12.10
CA PHE A 31 -1.08 15.23 11.33
C PHE A 31 -1.08 16.61 10.70
N GLN A 32 -2.26 17.21 10.48
CA GLN A 32 -2.40 18.48 9.76
C GLN A 32 -1.67 18.47 8.40
N PRO A 33 -1.96 17.50 7.50
CA PRO A 33 -1.25 17.39 6.24
C PRO A 33 -1.45 18.66 5.39
N GLU A 34 -0.38 19.09 4.74
CA GLU A 34 -0.38 20.22 3.80
C GLU A 34 -0.77 19.76 2.39
N LEU A 35 -0.67 18.45 2.12
CA LEU A 35 -1.09 17.79 0.89
C LEU A 35 -1.69 16.41 1.20
N ILE A 36 -2.83 16.12 0.59
CA ILE A 36 -3.39 14.77 0.51
C ILE A 36 -3.20 14.23 -0.91
N ILE A 37 -2.68 13.01 -1.02
CA ILE A 37 -2.54 12.30 -2.30
C ILE A 37 -3.46 11.08 -2.30
N GLY A 38 -4.53 11.12 -3.09
CA GLY A 38 -5.37 9.95 -3.35
C GLY A 38 -4.79 9.10 -4.49
N LEU A 39 -4.43 7.85 -4.23
CA LEU A 39 -3.87 6.98 -5.26
C LEU A 39 -4.96 6.45 -6.19
N ALA A 40 -4.85 6.78 -7.47
CA ALA A 40 -5.72 6.25 -8.48
C ALA A 40 -5.42 4.75 -8.70
N HIS A 41 -6.42 3.89 -8.88
CA HIS A 41 -7.86 4.20 -8.87
C HIS A 41 -8.54 3.94 -7.53
N GLY A 42 -7.91 3.15 -6.65
CA GLY A 42 -8.53 2.63 -5.43
C GLY A 42 -8.75 3.67 -4.33
N GLY A 43 -7.84 4.64 -4.20
CA GLY A 43 -7.87 5.70 -3.21
C GLY A 43 -8.80 6.87 -3.55
N ILE A 44 -9.40 6.93 -4.75
CA ILE A 44 -10.25 8.06 -5.17
C ILE A 44 -11.48 8.19 -4.27
N LEU A 45 -12.32 7.15 -4.22
CA LEU A 45 -13.55 7.20 -3.42
C LEU A 45 -13.26 7.34 -1.90
N PRO A 46 -12.29 6.62 -1.31
CA PRO A 46 -11.89 6.85 0.08
C PRO A 46 -11.48 8.29 0.39
N THR A 47 -10.79 8.96 -0.54
CA THR A 47 -10.43 10.37 -0.36
C THR A 47 -11.68 11.27 -0.41
N LYS A 48 -12.58 11.04 -1.37
CA LYS A 48 -13.83 11.83 -1.50
C LYS A 48 -14.78 11.67 -0.31
N VAL A 49 -14.95 10.45 0.22
CA VAL A 49 -15.76 10.25 1.43
C VAL A 49 -15.15 10.96 2.64
N THR A 50 -13.81 11.03 2.70
CA THR A 50 -13.10 11.74 3.76
C THR A 50 -13.33 13.25 3.66
N GLU A 51 -13.17 13.83 2.47
CA GLU A 51 -13.43 15.24 2.20
C GLU A 51 -14.87 15.63 2.54
N THR A 52 -15.83 14.78 2.15
CA THR A 52 -17.27 14.98 2.42
C THR A 52 -17.57 14.94 3.92
N ALA A 53 -17.00 13.96 4.63
CA ALA A 53 -17.15 13.86 6.07
C ALA A 53 -16.49 15.06 6.79
N TRP A 54 -15.28 15.44 6.40
CA TRP A 54 -14.58 16.57 7.00
C TRP A 54 -15.36 17.88 6.85
N SER A 55 -15.83 18.17 5.65
CA SER A 55 -16.63 19.38 5.36
C SER A 55 -17.93 19.42 6.16
N SER A 56 -18.45 18.26 6.56
CA SER A 56 -19.66 18.14 7.38
C SER A 56 -19.37 18.19 8.89
N LEU A 57 -18.15 17.85 9.31
CA LEU A 57 -17.76 17.71 10.71
C LEU A 57 -16.93 18.89 11.24
N THR A 58 -16.33 19.70 10.36
CA THR A 58 -15.44 20.79 10.73
C THR A 58 -15.64 22.03 9.87
N ASP A 59 -15.40 23.21 10.45
CA ASP A 59 -15.39 24.50 9.72
C ASP A 59 -14.03 24.81 9.06
N ARG A 60 -13.02 23.96 9.24
CA ARG A 60 -11.70 24.16 8.61
C ARG A 60 -11.73 23.69 7.16
N PRO A 61 -11.01 24.37 6.24
CA PRO A 61 -10.86 23.87 4.89
C PRO A 61 -10.24 22.47 4.91
N PHE A 62 -10.67 21.62 3.99
CA PHE A 62 -9.97 20.37 3.73
C PHE A 62 -8.59 20.66 3.13
N PRO A 63 -7.55 19.88 3.44
CA PRO A 63 -6.23 20.05 2.82
C PRO A 63 -6.30 19.93 1.29
N PRO A 64 -5.41 20.59 0.54
CA PRO A 64 -5.29 20.40 -0.91
C PRO A 64 -5.17 18.92 -1.30
N ILE A 65 -5.88 18.51 -2.35
CA ILE A 65 -5.94 17.13 -2.82
C ILE A 65 -5.31 17.01 -4.20
N LEU A 66 -4.40 16.06 -4.34
CA LEU A 66 -3.90 15.56 -5.61
C LEU A 66 -4.37 14.11 -5.80
N TYR A 67 -4.81 13.77 -7.01
CA TYR A 67 -4.99 12.38 -7.43
C TYR A 67 -3.91 12.00 -8.44
N THR A 68 -3.26 10.86 -8.26
CA THR A 68 -2.16 10.40 -9.12
C THR A 68 -2.15 8.89 -9.27
N ASN A 69 -1.72 8.38 -10.43
CA ASN A 69 -1.70 6.95 -10.74
C ASN A 69 -0.32 6.33 -10.48
N LEU A 70 -0.16 5.70 -9.32
CA LEU A 70 1.04 4.94 -8.94
C LEU A 70 0.70 3.45 -8.73
N GLY A 71 0.12 2.84 -9.76
CA GLY A 71 -0.41 1.48 -9.71
C GLY A 71 0.61 0.37 -9.95
N ARG A 72 0.08 -0.83 -10.20
CA ARG A 72 0.85 -2.07 -10.38
C ARG A 72 1.64 -2.09 -11.69
N GLU A 73 1.15 -1.39 -12.70
CA GLU A 73 1.78 -1.22 -14.01
C GLU A 73 3.19 -0.61 -13.90
N LYS A 74 3.44 0.28 -12.93
CA LYS A 74 4.78 0.83 -12.64
C LYS A 74 5.72 -0.23 -12.07
N ILE A 75 5.17 -1.16 -11.30
CA ILE A 75 5.90 -2.28 -10.70
C ILE A 75 6.25 -3.31 -11.77
N ASP A 76 5.35 -3.54 -12.73
CA ASP A 76 5.61 -4.43 -13.85
C ASP A 76 6.72 -3.86 -14.76
N TYR A 77 6.78 -2.54 -14.93
CA TYR A 77 7.91 -1.87 -15.59
C TYR A 77 9.25 -2.17 -14.89
N TYR A 78 9.31 -2.09 -13.55
CA TYR A 78 10.50 -2.46 -12.79
C TYR A 78 10.88 -3.93 -12.97
N LYS A 79 9.91 -4.85 -12.93
CA LYS A 79 10.15 -6.28 -13.12
C LYS A 79 10.70 -6.56 -14.52
N ASP A 80 10.18 -5.89 -15.54
CA ASP A 80 10.64 -6.02 -16.92
C ASP A 80 12.05 -5.45 -17.09
N TRP A 81 12.35 -4.30 -16.48
CA TRP A 81 13.70 -3.76 -16.43
C TRP A 81 14.70 -4.74 -15.79
N CYS A 82 14.32 -5.39 -14.67
CA CYS A 82 15.15 -6.39 -13.99
C CYS A 82 15.43 -7.63 -14.85
N LYS A 83 14.49 -8.04 -15.73
CA LYS A 83 14.70 -9.19 -16.63
C LYS A 83 15.84 -8.93 -17.61
N VAL A 84 16.06 -7.67 -17.99
CA VAL A 84 17.08 -7.27 -18.98
C VAL A 84 18.39 -6.88 -18.32
N ASN A 85 18.34 -6.15 -17.20
CA ASN A 85 19.52 -5.53 -16.58
C ASN A 85 20.10 -6.32 -15.39
N GLY A 86 19.49 -7.47 -15.08
CA GLY A 86 19.75 -8.16 -13.82
C GLY A 86 19.02 -7.47 -12.65
N GLY A 87 18.78 -8.23 -11.58
CA GLY A 87 18.06 -7.73 -10.41
C GLY A 87 17.01 -8.72 -9.91
N HIS A 88 15.87 -8.20 -9.46
CA HIS A 88 14.81 -8.97 -8.81
C HIS A 88 13.52 -9.00 -9.66
N PRO A 89 13.46 -9.79 -10.76
CA PRO A 89 12.26 -9.84 -11.62
C PRO A 89 11.03 -10.42 -10.90
N GLY A 90 11.21 -11.08 -9.75
CA GLY A 90 10.16 -11.57 -8.87
C GLY A 90 9.83 -10.63 -7.71
N PHE A 91 10.06 -9.32 -7.86
CA PHE A 91 9.77 -8.34 -6.81
C PHE A 91 8.26 -8.26 -6.51
N ILE A 92 7.94 -8.38 -5.23
CA ILE A 92 6.60 -8.29 -4.64
C ILE A 92 6.71 -7.48 -3.34
N GLY A 93 7.06 -6.20 -3.45
CA GLY A 93 6.99 -5.21 -2.38
C GLY A 93 7.57 -5.71 -1.06
N GLU A 94 6.78 -5.65 0.02
CA GLU A 94 7.19 -6.08 1.37
C GLU A 94 7.45 -7.60 1.50
N GLN A 95 7.02 -8.41 0.53
CA GLN A 95 7.35 -9.83 0.46
C GLN A 95 8.70 -10.10 -0.20
N SER A 96 9.26 -9.10 -0.87
CA SER A 96 10.65 -9.17 -1.33
C SER A 96 11.55 -9.03 -0.11
N GLY A 97 12.53 -9.93 0.04
CA GLY A 97 13.55 -9.77 1.08
C GLY A 97 14.19 -8.37 1.00
N LEU A 98 14.86 -7.95 2.08
CA LEU A 98 15.40 -6.59 2.22
C LEU A 98 16.23 -6.15 1.00
N GLU A 99 17.07 -7.02 0.43
CA GLU A 99 17.85 -6.72 -0.77
C GLU A 99 16.96 -6.35 -1.98
N GLY A 100 15.85 -7.05 -2.19
CA GLY A 100 14.92 -6.74 -3.27
C GLY A 100 14.22 -5.40 -3.10
N ILE A 101 13.89 -5.04 -1.85
CA ILE A 101 13.33 -3.72 -1.51
C ILE A 101 14.38 -2.63 -1.74
N LEU A 102 15.60 -2.81 -1.26
CA LEU A 102 16.68 -1.84 -1.45
C LEU A 102 17.01 -1.65 -2.92
N HIS A 103 17.10 -2.73 -3.69
CA HIS A 103 17.33 -2.66 -5.13
C HIS A 103 16.21 -1.90 -5.85
N PHE A 104 14.95 -2.10 -5.46
CA PHE A 104 13.83 -1.33 -5.99
C PHE A 104 13.94 0.16 -5.65
N LEU A 105 14.20 0.51 -4.39
CA LEU A 105 14.34 1.90 -3.94
C LEU A 105 15.58 2.59 -4.53
N ASP A 106 16.66 1.85 -4.81
CA ASP A 106 17.86 2.35 -5.48
C ASP A 106 17.66 2.53 -6.99
N TRP A 107 16.68 1.82 -7.58
CA TRP A 107 16.28 1.99 -8.97
C TRP A 107 15.37 3.20 -9.18
N LEU A 108 14.49 3.55 -8.22
CA LEU A 108 13.53 4.64 -8.36
C LEU A 108 14.12 6.00 -8.81
N PRO A 109 15.31 6.45 -8.34
CA PRO A 109 15.92 7.68 -8.83
C PRO A 109 16.17 7.71 -10.35
N SER A 110 16.23 6.55 -11.03
CA SER A 110 16.38 6.48 -12.49
C SER A 110 15.09 6.81 -13.26
N ARG A 111 13.94 6.89 -12.57
CA ARG A 111 12.63 7.20 -13.15
C ARG A 111 12.35 8.70 -13.06
N VAL A 112 13.17 9.47 -13.77
CA VAL A 112 13.08 10.94 -13.81
C VAL A 112 11.76 11.39 -14.43
N ASP A 113 11.25 10.64 -15.40
CA ASP A 113 9.91 10.82 -15.99
C ASP A 113 8.79 10.85 -14.94
N TRP A 114 8.80 9.90 -14.00
CA TRP A 114 7.81 9.83 -12.92
C TRP A 114 8.02 10.90 -11.86
N GLN A 115 9.28 11.23 -11.56
CA GLN A 115 9.62 12.31 -10.61
C GLN A 115 9.12 13.65 -11.15
N ASP A 116 9.43 13.97 -12.40
CA ASP A 116 9.00 15.21 -13.05
C ASP A 116 7.48 15.29 -13.12
N GLU A 117 6.78 14.25 -13.56
CA GLU A 117 5.31 14.27 -13.65
C GLU A 117 4.66 14.46 -12.27
N LEU A 118 5.14 13.77 -11.23
CA LEU A 118 4.61 13.92 -9.88
C LEU A 118 4.90 15.31 -9.31
N LEU A 119 6.10 15.85 -9.52
CA LEU A 119 6.46 17.20 -9.10
C LEU A 119 5.53 18.24 -9.74
N HIS A 120 5.34 18.19 -11.06
CA HIS A 120 4.44 19.12 -11.75
C HIS A 120 2.99 19.01 -11.26
N GLN A 121 2.51 17.79 -10.97
CA GLN A 121 1.18 17.59 -10.40
C GLN A 121 1.04 18.20 -8.99
N ILE A 122 2.08 18.10 -8.16
CA ILE A 122 2.10 18.69 -6.82
C ILE A 122 2.20 20.22 -6.90
N GLU A 123 3.08 20.76 -7.75
CA GLU A 123 3.20 22.20 -7.99
C GLU A 123 1.91 22.80 -8.54
N ALA A 124 1.18 22.07 -9.39
CA ALA A 124 -0.14 22.50 -9.88
C ALA A 124 -1.19 22.54 -8.75
N THR A 125 -1.00 21.77 -7.68
CA THR A 125 -1.91 21.67 -6.54
C THR A 125 -1.58 22.71 -5.45
N LEU A 126 -0.30 22.88 -5.11
CA LEU A 126 0.17 23.73 -4.01
C LEU A 126 0.74 25.09 -4.46
N GLY A 127 1.18 25.19 -5.70
CA GLY A 127 2.02 26.27 -6.22
C GLY A 127 3.49 25.87 -6.34
N ALA A 128 4.18 26.39 -7.35
CA ALA A 128 5.57 26.03 -7.67
C ALA A 128 6.60 26.33 -6.56
N ASP A 129 6.32 27.30 -5.68
CA ASP A 129 7.23 27.69 -4.59
C ASP A 129 6.83 27.09 -3.23
N VAL A 130 5.90 26.12 -3.21
CA VAL A 130 5.37 25.53 -1.97
C VAL A 130 5.80 24.08 -1.84
N GLU A 131 6.70 23.81 -0.88
CA GLU A 131 7.09 22.46 -0.48
C GLU A 131 6.24 21.98 0.70
N PRO A 132 5.51 20.85 0.58
CA PRO A 132 4.71 20.34 1.69
C PRO A 132 5.59 19.76 2.79
N GLY A 133 5.40 20.21 4.03
CA GLY A 133 6.06 19.66 5.22
C GLY A 133 5.46 18.33 5.68
N VAL A 134 4.15 18.12 5.46
CA VAL A 134 3.44 16.89 5.81
C VAL A 134 2.55 16.44 4.64
N ILE A 135 2.74 15.20 4.20
CA ILE A 135 2.01 14.58 3.08
C ILE A 135 1.25 13.36 3.61
N MET A 136 -0.04 13.26 3.31
CA MET A 136 -0.84 12.08 3.62
C MET A 136 -1.29 11.40 2.32
N VAL A 137 -0.87 10.16 2.12
CA VAL A 137 -1.25 9.31 1.00
C VAL A 137 -2.41 8.41 1.41
N ILE A 138 -3.45 8.36 0.58
CA ILE A 138 -4.67 7.58 0.81
C ILE A 138 -4.83 6.55 -0.32
N ASP A 139 -4.94 5.27 0.05
CA ASP A 139 -5.15 4.17 -0.89
C ASP A 139 -6.18 3.17 -0.32
N GLU A 140 -6.81 2.36 -1.17
CA GLU A 140 -7.76 1.34 -0.72
C GLU A 140 -7.06 0.24 0.09
N MET A 141 -5.82 -0.14 -0.27
CA MET A 141 -5.10 -1.23 0.39
C MET A 141 -3.60 -1.29 0.02
N ALA A 142 -2.72 -1.36 1.02
CA ALA A 142 -1.30 -1.68 0.81
C ALA A 142 -1.04 -3.20 0.72
N ALA A 143 -1.77 -3.93 -0.13
CA ALA A 143 -1.87 -5.40 -0.11
C ALA A 143 -0.52 -6.14 -0.04
N LEU A 144 0.42 -5.76 -0.90
CA LEU A 144 1.76 -6.35 -1.00
C LEU A 144 2.86 -5.31 -0.75
N GLY A 145 2.48 -4.09 -0.36
CA GLY A 145 3.40 -2.96 -0.17
C GLY A 145 4.07 -2.41 -1.44
N ASN A 146 3.76 -2.92 -2.63
CA ASN A 146 4.37 -2.45 -3.89
C ASN A 146 4.13 -0.96 -4.15
N THR A 147 2.85 -0.57 -4.28
CA THR A 147 2.42 0.81 -4.50
C THR A 147 2.85 1.71 -3.35
N MET A 148 2.76 1.23 -2.11
CA MET A 148 3.27 1.96 -0.96
C MET A 148 4.76 2.27 -1.06
N LEU A 149 5.62 1.29 -1.35
CA LEU A 149 7.06 1.50 -1.50
C LEU A 149 7.40 2.42 -2.68
N LEU A 150 6.66 2.28 -3.79
CA LEU A 150 6.79 3.15 -4.96
C LEU A 150 6.48 4.60 -4.59
N THR A 151 5.29 4.85 -4.04
CA THR A 151 4.82 6.19 -3.70
C THR A 151 5.71 6.84 -2.65
N LEU A 152 5.96 6.15 -1.53
CA LEU A 152 6.81 6.70 -0.47
C LEU A 152 8.24 6.93 -0.97
N GLY A 153 8.77 6.05 -1.82
CA GLY A 153 10.11 6.20 -2.39
C GLY A 153 10.23 7.40 -3.33
N LEU A 154 9.23 7.66 -4.17
CA LEU A 154 9.18 8.85 -5.03
C LEU A 154 9.05 10.14 -4.21
N LEU A 155 8.16 10.15 -3.21
CA LEU A 155 7.98 11.32 -2.33
C LEU A 155 9.24 11.62 -1.50
N GLU A 156 9.97 10.59 -1.06
CA GLU A 156 11.26 10.80 -0.39
C GLU A 156 12.32 11.42 -1.32
N ILE A 157 12.31 11.08 -2.61
CA ILE A 157 13.24 11.66 -3.58
C ILE A 157 12.91 13.14 -3.81
N LEU A 158 11.62 13.47 -3.96
CA LEU A 158 11.15 14.84 -4.24
C LEU A 158 11.18 15.74 -3.00
N TYR A 159 10.73 15.22 -1.86
CA TYR A 159 10.56 15.97 -0.61
C TYR A 159 11.19 15.19 0.57
N PRO A 160 12.52 15.08 0.64
CA PRO A 160 13.21 14.25 1.64
C PRO A 160 12.97 14.69 3.09
N MET A 161 12.55 15.94 3.29
CA MET A 161 12.25 16.50 4.61
C MET A 161 10.77 16.43 4.99
N ALA A 162 9.89 16.02 4.08
CA ALA A 162 8.46 15.92 4.35
C ALA A 162 8.17 14.69 5.22
N GLU A 163 7.33 14.87 6.24
CA GLU A 163 6.71 13.77 6.95
C GLU A 163 5.64 13.14 6.04
N THR A 164 5.77 11.86 5.70
CA THR A 164 4.85 11.20 4.77
C THR A 164 4.13 10.03 5.44
N HIS A 165 2.80 10.08 5.46
CA HIS A 165 1.95 9.03 6.02
C HIS A 165 1.23 8.28 4.91
N PHE A 166 1.41 6.95 4.84
CA PHE A 166 0.61 6.10 3.96
C PHE A 166 -0.54 5.47 4.74
N VAL A 167 -1.76 5.75 4.32
CA VAL A 167 -2.98 5.26 4.95
C VAL A 167 -3.66 4.28 3.99
N ASP A 168 -3.66 3.01 4.38
CA ASP A 168 -4.44 1.95 3.74
C ASP A 168 -5.76 1.73 4.47
N HIS A 169 -6.80 1.34 3.72
CA HIS A 169 -8.12 1.11 4.28
C HIS A 169 -8.41 -0.37 4.50
N VAL A 170 -9.37 -0.62 5.39
CA VAL A 170 -9.87 -1.97 5.68
C VAL A 170 -10.70 -2.50 4.50
N TYR A 171 -11.29 -1.60 3.71
CA TYR A 171 -12.27 -1.95 2.68
C TYR A 171 -11.67 -2.01 1.27
N PHE A 172 -10.83 -3.03 1.05
CA PHE A 172 -10.10 -3.21 -0.21
C PHE A 172 -10.94 -3.74 -1.40
N GLN A 173 -12.18 -4.19 -1.15
CA GLN A 173 -13.04 -4.79 -2.18
C GLN A 173 -14.19 -3.86 -2.60
N TRP A 174 -14.16 -2.60 -2.20
CA TRP A 174 -15.28 -1.68 -2.41
C TRP A 174 -15.75 -1.60 -3.86
N ARG A 175 -14.82 -1.62 -4.82
CA ARG A 175 -15.14 -1.60 -6.26
C ARG A 175 -15.94 -2.83 -6.70
N SER A 176 -15.61 -3.99 -6.16
CA SER A 176 -16.34 -5.24 -6.46
C SER A 176 -17.71 -5.20 -5.82
N ASP A 177 -17.76 -4.85 -4.54
CA ASP A 177 -18.97 -4.92 -3.74
C ASP A 177 -20.00 -3.87 -4.18
N LEU A 178 -19.58 -2.62 -4.36
CA LEU A 178 -20.47 -1.56 -4.83
C LEU A 178 -20.92 -1.79 -6.28
N GLY A 179 -20.02 -2.27 -7.15
CA GLY A 179 -20.38 -2.60 -8.54
C GLY A 179 -21.43 -3.71 -8.60
N GLN A 180 -21.24 -4.77 -7.81
CA GLN A 180 -22.23 -5.84 -7.69
C GLN A 180 -23.53 -5.36 -7.03
N LEU A 181 -23.47 -4.49 -6.03
CA LEU A 181 -24.65 -3.95 -5.36
C LEU A 181 -25.48 -3.08 -6.30
N TRP A 182 -24.83 -2.20 -7.06
CA TRP A 182 -25.47 -1.40 -8.11
C TRP A 182 -26.12 -2.32 -9.16
N MET A 183 -25.39 -3.33 -9.65
CA MET A 183 -25.93 -4.31 -10.60
C MET A 183 -27.12 -5.08 -10.03
N LYS A 184 -27.08 -5.46 -8.75
CA LYS A 184 -28.17 -6.18 -8.07
C LYS A 184 -29.43 -5.31 -7.99
N GLU A 185 -29.29 -4.02 -7.75
CA GLU A 185 -30.43 -3.11 -7.62
C GLU A 185 -31.05 -2.76 -8.98
N HIS A 186 -30.21 -2.46 -9.98
CA HIS A 186 -30.69 -1.93 -11.25
C HIS A 186 -30.90 -3.02 -12.32
N HIS A 187 -30.10 -4.10 -12.28
CA HIS A 187 -30.05 -5.14 -13.30
C HIS A 187 -29.84 -6.55 -12.71
N PRO A 188 -30.68 -7.02 -11.77
CA PRO A 188 -30.44 -8.24 -10.99
C PRO A 188 -30.25 -9.50 -11.85
N GLN A 189 -30.97 -9.60 -12.97
CA GLN A 189 -30.89 -10.74 -13.90
C GLN A 189 -29.54 -10.80 -14.62
N VAL A 190 -28.94 -9.64 -14.90
CA VAL A 190 -27.61 -9.56 -15.51
C VAL A 190 -26.56 -10.01 -14.50
N LEU A 191 -26.65 -9.55 -13.25
CA LEU A 191 -25.73 -9.97 -12.20
C LEU A 191 -25.81 -11.48 -11.95
N GLU A 192 -27.02 -12.04 -11.83
CA GLU A 192 -27.23 -13.49 -11.64
C GLU A 192 -26.56 -14.30 -12.76
N HIS A 193 -26.71 -13.86 -14.01
CA HIS A 193 -26.07 -14.50 -15.15
C HIS A 193 -24.54 -14.43 -15.07
N ILE A 194 -23.96 -13.25 -14.82
CA ILE A 194 -22.50 -13.07 -14.67
C ILE A 194 -21.95 -13.93 -13.52
N LEU A 195 -22.65 -14.02 -12.39
CA LEU A 195 -22.26 -14.85 -11.26
C LEU A 195 -22.31 -16.34 -11.61
N ALA A 196 -23.35 -16.80 -12.30
CA ALA A 196 -23.46 -18.19 -12.75
C ALA A 196 -22.35 -18.58 -13.74
N GLU A 197 -21.90 -17.64 -14.59
CA GLU A 197 -20.74 -17.85 -15.46
C GLU A 197 -19.41 -17.85 -14.67
N ALA A 198 -19.27 -16.98 -13.67
CA ALA A 198 -18.10 -16.95 -12.79
C ALA A 198 -17.94 -18.26 -11.98
N GLU A 199 -19.03 -18.85 -11.51
CA GLU A 199 -19.05 -20.18 -10.86
C GLU A 199 -18.54 -21.30 -11.77
N GLN A 200 -18.69 -21.12 -13.09
CA GLN A 200 -18.15 -22.04 -14.12
C GLN A 200 -16.71 -21.70 -14.53
N GLY A 201 -16.10 -20.69 -13.90
CA GLY A 201 -14.71 -20.28 -14.12
C GLY A 201 -14.53 -19.05 -15.00
N ALA A 202 -15.61 -18.43 -15.50
CA ALA A 202 -15.54 -17.24 -16.35
C ALA A 202 -15.52 -15.92 -15.54
N TRP A 203 -14.48 -15.72 -14.73
CA TRP A 203 -14.35 -14.56 -13.83
C TRP A 203 -14.12 -13.21 -14.53
N ALA A 204 -13.88 -13.20 -15.84
CA ALA A 204 -13.50 -11.98 -16.57
C ALA A 204 -14.57 -10.89 -16.51
N ASP A 205 -15.85 -11.27 -16.64
CA ASP A 205 -16.96 -10.31 -16.62
C ASP A 205 -17.18 -9.72 -15.22
N LEU A 206 -16.98 -10.53 -14.17
CA LEU A 206 -17.03 -10.04 -12.79
C LEU A 206 -15.87 -9.09 -12.48
N HIS A 207 -14.66 -9.38 -12.99
CA HIS A 207 -13.52 -8.47 -12.87
C HIS A 207 -13.71 -7.18 -13.67
N ALA A 208 -14.41 -7.22 -14.80
CA ALA A 208 -14.75 -6.03 -15.57
C ALA A 208 -15.66 -5.09 -14.77
N ILE A 209 -16.64 -5.60 -14.02
CA ILE A 209 -17.46 -4.78 -13.11
C ILE A 209 -16.57 -4.03 -12.11
N TYR A 210 -15.65 -4.74 -11.45
CA TYR A 210 -14.69 -4.14 -10.51
C TYR A 210 -13.84 -3.02 -11.17
N ARG A 211 -13.37 -3.23 -12.40
CA ARG A 211 -12.53 -2.24 -13.10
C ARG A 211 -13.35 -1.01 -13.51
N ILE A 212 -14.54 -1.22 -14.08
CA ILE A 212 -15.45 -0.13 -14.45
C ILE A 212 -15.82 0.72 -13.24
N MET A 213 -16.02 0.10 -12.06
CA MET A 213 -16.38 0.79 -10.82
C MET A 213 -15.35 1.85 -10.39
N SER A 214 -14.13 1.81 -10.93
CA SER A 214 -13.13 2.87 -10.74
C SER A 214 -13.54 4.23 -11.35
N GLY A 215 -14.42 4.23 -12.36
CA GLY A 215 -14.86 5.43 -13.09
C GLY A 215 -13.78 6.13 -13.92
N THR A 216 -12.57 5.58 -13.91
CA THR A 216 -11.36 6.16 -14.48
C THR A 216 -10.51 5.05 -15.09
N GLU A 217 -9.66 5.43 -16.05
CA GLU A 217 -8.71 4.55 -16.72
C GLU A 217 -7.38 5.27 -16.95
N ASP A 218 -6.31 4.48 -17.10
CA ASP A 218 -4.99 5.00 -17.38
C ASP A 218 -4.93 5.60 -18.79
N ILE A 219 -4.26 6.75 -18.94
CA ILE A 219 -3.99 7.31 -20.27
C ILE A 219 -2.89 6.50 -20.96
N ASP A 220 -1.84 6.20 -20.21
CA ASP A 220 -0.70 5.40 -20.63
C ASP A 220 -0.11 4.69 -19.40
N PRO A 221 0.35 3.42 -19.52
CA PRO A 221 0.90 2.66 -18.38
C PRO A 221 2.10 3.33 -17.69
N VAL A 222 2.92 4.11 -18.40
CA VAL A 222 4.07 4.81 -17.83
C VAL A 222 3.73 6.20 -17.30
N SER A 223 2.55 6.75 -17.60
CA SER A 223 2.10 8.04 -17.09
C SER A 223 1.47 7.92 -15.70
N LEU A 224 1.63 8.96 -14.88
CA LEU A 224 0.92 9.12 -13.61
C LEU A 224 -0.48 9.73 -13.80
N SER A 225 -0.81 10.14 -15.01
CA SER A 225 -2.10 10.72 -15.37
C SER A 225 -3.11 9.64 -15.73
N PHE A 226 -4.37 9.92 -15.43
CA PHE A 226 -5.52 9.09 -15.75
C PHE A 226 -6.64 9.97 -16.30
N ARG A 227 -7.65 9.34 -16.89
CA ARG A 227 -8.80 10.02 -17.47
C ARG A 227 -10.10 9.33 -17.04
N PRO A 228 -11.27 9.99 -17.21
CA PRO A 228 -12.55 9.31 -17.07
C PRO A 228 -12.64 8.09 -17.98
N LEU A 229 -13.31 7.05 -17.49
CA LEU A 229 -13.51 5.81 -18.23
C LEU A 229 -14.22 6.08 -19.57
N SER A 230 -13.66 5.58 -20.68
CA SER A 230 -14.22 5.78 -22.02
C SER A 230 -15.11 4.61 -22.47
N PRO A 231 -16.03 4.84 -23.44
CA PRO A 231 -16.77 3.75 -24.07
C PRO A 231 -15.86 2.70 -24.71
N GLU A 232 -14.69 3.09 -25.21
CA GLU A 232 -13.74 2.21 -25.90
C GLU A 232 -12.95 1.29 -24.94
N ASN A 233 -13.07 1.49 -23.63
CA ASN A 233 -12.40 0.67 -22.63
C ASN A 233 -12.76 -0.82 -22.78
N GLU A 234 -11.76 -1.70 -22.66
CA GLU A 234 -11.93 -3.14 -22.90
C GLU A 234 -12.97 -3.81 -21.98
N ASP A 235 -13.09 -3.35 -20.74
CA ASP A 235 -14.05 -3.89 -19.77
C ASP A 235 -15.47 -3.39 -20.04
N VAL A 236 -15.61 -2.15 -20.51
CA VAL A 236 -16.88 -1.62 -21.00
C VAL A 236 -17.34 -2.44 -22.21
N GLN A 237 -16.47 -2.58 -23.22
CA GLN A 237 -16.74 -3.37 -24.43
C GLN A 237 -17.01 -4.86 -24.11
N ARG A 238 -16.40 -5.41 -23.07
CA ARG A 238 -16.70 -6.77 -22.61
C ARG A 238 -18.13 -6.91 -22.08
N LEU A 239 -18.63 -5.88 -21.39
CA LEU A 239 -19.93 -5.92 -20.73
C LEU A 239 -21.07 -5.35 -21.59
N VAL A 240 -20.81 -4.77 -22.78
CA VAL A 240 -21.88 -4.25 -23.65
C VAL A 240 -22.86 -5.31 -24.16
N LYS A 241 -22.46 -6.60 -24.13
CA LYS A 241 -23.36 -7.73 -24.40
C LYS A 241 -24.50 -7.86 -23.39
N TYR A 242 -24.36 -7.25 -22.21
CA TYR A 242 -25.34 -7.28 -21.14
C TYR A 242 -26.09 -5.97 -20.96
N LEU A 243 -25.36 -4.84 -20.98
CA LEU A 243 -25.91 -3.50 -20.72
C LEU A 243 -25.30 -2.48 -21.69
N PRO A 244 -26.03 -1.45 -22.13
CA PRO A 244 -25.46 -0.39 -22.95
C PRO A 244 -24.23 0.28 -22.29
N ALA A 245 -23.25 0.71 -23.09
CA ALA A 245 -22.04 1.37 -22.58
C ALA A 245 -22.37 2.59 -21.72
N GLU A 246 -23.37 3.40 -22.12
CA GLU A 246 -23.85 4.57 -21.37
C GLU A 246 -24.31 4.19 -19.96
N THR A 247 -24.99 3.06 -19.81
CA THR A 247 -25.45 2.54 -18.53
C THR A 247 -24.27 2.11 -17.66
N LEU A 248 -23.32 1.36 -18.23
CA LEU A 248 -22.11 0.92 -17.53
C LEU A 248 -21.24 2.09 -17.05
N LEU A 249 -21.08 3.11 -17.91
CA LEU A 249 -20.30 4.31 -17.58
C LEU A 249 -20.97 5.21 -16.54
N SER A 250 -22.30 5.09 -16.35
CA SER A 250 -23.02 5.84 -15.32
C SER A 250 -22.90 5.23 -13.91
N MET A 251 -22.60 3.92 -13.82
CA MET A 251 -22.52 3.19 -12.55
C MET A 251 -21.54 3.82 -11.55
N PRO A 252 -20.31 4.23 -11.94
CA PRO A 252 -19.37 4.88 -11.03
C PRO A 252 -19.90 6.14 -10.36
N ALA A 253 -20.41 7.08 -11.16
CA ALA A 253 -20.89 8.36 -10.67
C ALA A 253 -22.15 8.23 -9.80
N GLN A 254 -23.07 7.32 -10.15
CA GLN A 254 -24.28 7.09 -9.37
C GLN A 254 -23.97 6.49 -7.99
N THR A 255 -23.11 5.48 -7.96
CA THR A 255 -22.67 4.85 -6.71
C THR A 255 -21.89 5.85 -5.84
N GLU A 256 -20.98 6.63 -6.43
CA GLU A 256 -20.27 7.69 -5.70
C GLU A 256 -21.28 8.66 -5.07
N ALA A 257 -22.25 9.17 -5.82
CA ALA A 257 -23.27 10.08 -5.30
C ALA A 257 -24.06 9.47 -4.13
N THR A 258 -24.45 8.20 -4.23
CA THR A 258 -25.16 7.49 -3.15
C THR A 258 -24.29 7.39 -1.89
N VAL A 259 -23.02 7.02 -2.03
CA VAL A 259 -22.10 6.90 -0.89
C VAL A 259 -21.86 8.27 -0.25
N LEU A 260 -21.63 9.32 -1.05
CA LEU A 260 -21.36 10.67 -0.52
C LEU A 260 -22.59 11.25 0.19
N ASP A 261 -23.80 11.09 -0.36
CA ASP A 261 -25.05 11.54 0.30
C ASP A 261 -25.22 10.89 1.67
N GLU A 262 -24.96 9.58 1.77
CA GLU A 262 -25.05 8.90 3.05
C GLU A 262 -23.97 9.36 4.04
N ILE A 263 -22.74 9.58 3.59
CA ILE A 263 -21.68 10.15 4.45
C ILE A 263 -22.13 11.50 5.01
N THR A 264 -22.76 12.35 4.20
CA THR A 264 -23.36 13.62 4.68
C THR A 264 -24.45 13.37 5.72
N GLN A 265 -25.36 12.43 5.48
CA GLN A 265 -26.43 12.09 6.45
C GLN A 265 -25.86 11.55 7.78
N LEU A 266 -24.84 10.69 7.72
CA LEU A 266 -24.18 10.13 8.90
C LEU A 266 -23.39 11.18 9.67
N ALA A 267 -22.73 12.10 8.96
CA ALA A 267 -21.99 13.20 9.57
C ALA A 267 -22.90 14.19 10.28
N ALA A 268 -24.10 14.49 9.73
CA ALA A 268 -25.06 15.40 10.33
C ALA A 268 -25.54 14.96 11.74
N ALA A 269 -25.44 13.67 12.06
CA ALA A 269 -25.83 13.12 13.36
C ALA A 269 -24.66 12.94 14.35
N ARG A 270 -23.44 13.38 14.01
CA ARG A 270 -22.20 13.02 14.73
C ARG A 270 -21.25 14.20 14.89
N THR A 271 -20.18 14.00 15.67
CA THR A 271 -19.14 15.02 15.92
C THR A 271 -17.74 14.50 15.59
N MET A 272 -16.77 15.40 15.41
CA MET A 272 -15.35 15.04 15.28
C MET A 272 -14.81 14.25 16.48
N GLN A 273 -15.37 14.46 17.67
CA GLN A 273 -14.94 13.74 18.88
C GLN A 273 -15.23 12.24 18.78
N ASP A 274 -16.31 11.86 18.08
CA ASP A 274 -16.66 10.45 17.83
C ASP A 274 -15.67 9.76 16.88
N ALA A 275 -15.06 10.52 15.98
CA ALA A 275 -14.06 10.02 15.04
C ALA A 275 -12.71 9.71 15.74
N ARG A 276 -12.27 10.60 16.63
CA ARG A 276 -11.01 10.44 17.37
C ARG A 276 -11.00 9.21 18.30
N GLY A 277 -12.15 8.83 18.87
CA GLY A 277 -12.25 7.72 19.83
C GLY A 277 -12.03 6.31 19.25
N ARG A 278 -11.90 6.18 17.92
CA ARG A 278 -11.87 4.88 17.22
C ARG A 278 -10.58 4.59 16.45
N VAL A 279 -9.62 5.52 16.44
CA VAL A 279 -8.33 5.31 15.78
C VAL A 279 -7.46 4.43 16.67
N SER A 280 -7.13 3.22 16.20
CA SER A 280 -6.05 2.45 16.81
C SER A 280 -4.73 3.15 16.48
N TRP A 281 -4.02 3.62 17.50
CA TRP A 281 -2.71 4.26 17.37
C TRP A 281 -1.64 3.34 16.74
N GLU A 282 -1.90 2.03 16.62
CA GLU A 282 -1.09 1.11 15.82
C GLU A 282 -1.13 1.40 14.30
N TYR A 283 -2.14 2.13 13.82
CA TYR A 283 -2.18 2.65 12.43
C TYR A 283 -1.39 3.96 12.30
N VAL A 284 -1.44 4.82 13.32
CA VAL A 284 -0.67 6.09 13.40
C VAL A 284 0.84 5.80 13.48
N GLY A 285 1.24 4.78 14.25
CA GLY A 285 2.64 4.36 14.42
C GLY A 285 3.33 3.83 13.16
N ARG A 286 2.63 3.74 12.02
CA ARG A 286 3.20 3.36 10.72
C ARG A 286 3.71 4.55 9.91
N ALA A 287 3.77 5.74 10.50
CA ALA A 287 4.22 6.98 9.88
C ALA A 287 5.63 6.92 9.24
N ASN A 288 6.49 5.98 9.66
CA ASN A 288 7.84 5.88 9.11
C ASN A 288 8.18 4.47 8.59
N ARG A 289 7.27 3.86 7.80
CA ARG A 289 7.53 2.54 7.18
C ARG A 289 8.80 2.52 6.30
N LEU A 290 9.26 3.68 5.82
CA LEU A 290 10.54 3.78 5.10
C LEU A 290 11.78 3.92 5.99
N ALA A 291 11.66 4.28 7.27
CA ALA A 291 12.81 4.47 8.15
C ALA A 291 13.80 3.28 8.13
N PRO A 292 13.36 2.02 8.27
CA PRO A 292 14.27 0.89 8.20
C PRO A 292 15.04 0.84 6.88
N TYR A 293 14.38 1.14 5.76
CA TYR A 293 14.99 1.12 4.44
C TYR A 293 15.93 2.30 4.21
N ARG A 294 15.63 3.50 4.73
CA ARG A 294 16.54 4.67 4.69
C ARG A 294 17.85 4.37 5.42
N LEU A 295 17.76 3.82 6.62
CA LEU A 295 18.93 3.42 7.41
C LEU A 295 19.76 2.35 6.69
N LEU A 296 19.11 1.35 6.08
CA LEU A 296 19.79 0.32 5.29
C LEU A 296 20.48 0.88 4.05
N ARG A 297 19.85 1.78 3.29
CA ARG A 297 20.47 2.43 2.13
C ARG A 297 21.68 3.25 2.55
N HIS A 298 21.58 3.98 3.67
CA HIS A 298 22.71 4.71 4.25
C HIS A 298 23.85 3.77 4.62
N LEU A 299 23.55 2.70 5.37
CA LEU A 299 24.53 1.66 5.71
C LEU A 299 25.17 1.04 4.46
N ARG A 300 24.40 0.80 3.39
CA ARG A 300 24.91 0.23 2.13
C ARG A 300 25.88 1.16 1.43
N LYS A 301 25.56 2.45 1.43
CA LYS A 301 26.37 3.49 0.78
C LYS A 301 27.66 3.79 1.54
N TRP A 302 27.61 3.84 2.87
CA TRP A 302 28.72 4.35 3.69
C TRP A 302 29.40 3.29 4.56
N GLY A 303 28.86 2.07 4.60
CA GLY A 303 29.37 0.96 5.40
C GLY A 303 29.04 1.05 6.89
N GLN A 304 28.70 2.24 7.41
CA GLN A 304 28.39 2.50 8.81
C GLN A 304 27.39 3.64 8.98
N ILE A 305 26.73 3.69 10.14
CA ILE A 305 25.90 4.81 10.59
C ILE A 305 25.90 4.89 12.13
N THR A 306 26.16 6.07 12.67
CA THR A 306 26.00 6.36 14.10
C THR A 306 24.53 6.57 14.46
N LEU A 307 24.15 6.41 15.73
CA LEU A 307 22.79 6.76 16.19
C LEU A 307 22.43 8.22 15.88
N SER A 308 23.37 9.16 16.05
CA SER A 308 23.14 10.57 15.75
C SER A 308 22.95 10.84 14.26
N GLU A 309 23.70 10.15 13.39
CA GLU A 309 23.52 10.24 11.93
C GLU A 309 22.20 9.60 11.49
N ALA A 310 21.83 8.46 12.09
CA ALA A 310 20.56 7.81 11.85
C ALA A 310 19.39 8.69 12.31
N ALA A 311 19.49 9.31 13.48
CA ALA A 311 18.50 10.26 14.00
C ALA A 311 18.32 11.44 13.06
N ARG A 312 19.42 12.01 12.58
CA ARG A 312 19.41 13.09 11.58
C ARG A 312 18.82 12.64 10.24
N THR A 313 19.17 11.43 9.78
CA THR A 313 18.67 10.85 8.52
C THR A 313 17.16 10.62 8.57
N LEU A 314 16.63 10.28 9.74
CA LEU A 314 15.21 9.99 9.93
C LEU A 314 14.40 11.20 10.43
N GLY A 315 15.06 12.28 10.86
CA GLY A 315 14.39 13.43 11.47
C GLY A 315 13.78 13.15 12.86
N VAL A 316 14.26 12.14 13.57
CA VAL A 316 13.72 11.68 14.87
C VAL A 316 14.76 11.69 15.99
N LYS A 317 14.34 11.43 17.23
CA LYS A 317 15.25 11.30 18.37
C LYS A 317 16.06 10.01 18.31
N GLU A 318 17.26 10.00 18.89
CA GLU A 318 18.10 8.80 18.94
C GLU A 318 17.44 7.59 19.62
N ASP A 319 16.56 7.80 20.59
CA ASP A 319 15.86 6.70 21.25
C ASP A 319 14.84 6.02 20.31
N GLU A 320 14.20 6.78 19.42
CA GLU A 320 13.31 6.23 18.39
C GLU A 320 14.11 5.47 17.33
N VAL A 321 15.31 5.95 16.99
CA VAL A 321 16.23 5.21 16.12
C VAL A 321 16.63 3.87 16.73
N LYS A 322 16.92 3.83 18.04
CA LYS A 322 17.27 2.57 18.72
C LYS A 322 16.15 1.55 18.57
N GLU A 323 14.89 1.97 18.77
CA GLU A 323 13.73 1.11 18.58
C GLU A 323 13.65 0.57 17.13
N VAL A 324 13.84 1.44 16.13
CA VAL A 324 13.89 1.01 14.71
C VAL A 324 15.02 0.00 14.49
N MET A 325 16.21 0.26 15.02
CA MET A 325 17.38 -0.60 14.84
C MET A 325 17.26 -1.95 15.57
N GLU A 326 16.60 -1.99 16.73
CA GLU A 326 16.31 -3.22 17.46
C GLU A 326 15.42 -4.18 16.66
N HIS A 327 14.52 -3.65 15.82
CA HIS A 327 13.71 -4.43 14.90
C HIS A 327 14.43 -4.75 13.59
N LEU A 328 15.24 -3.81 13.09
CA LEU A 328 15.93 -3.94 11.81
C LEU A 328 17.10 -4.93 11.84
N VAL A 329 17.97 -4.83 12.85
CA VAL A 329 19.20 -5.64 12.94
C VAL A 329 18.90 -7.15 12.93
N PRO A 330 17.90 -7.68 13.67
CA PRO A 330 17.53 -9.10 13.58
C PRO A 330 17.09 -9.54 12.18
N ARG A 331 16.35 -8.70 11.44
CA ARG A 331 15.97 -9.00 10.05
C ARG A 331 17.19 -9.04 9.14
N VAL A 332 18.11 -8.08 9.26
CA VAL A 332 19.34 -8.07 8.46
C VAL A 332 20.20 -9.30 8.75
N ARG A 333 20.39 -9.65 10.04
CA ARG A 333 21.07 -10.88 10.48
C ARG A 333 20.43 -12.13 9.89
N HIS A 334 19.11 -12.19 9.86
CA HIS A 334 18.38 -13.30 9.26
C HIS A 334 18.68 -13.41 7.75
N GLU A 335 18.60 -12.30 7.01
CA GLU A 335 18.92 -12.25 5.57
C GLU A 335 20.39 -12.62 5.29
N ALA A 336 21.32 -12.18 6.14
CA ALA A 336 22.75 -12.47 6.01
C ALA A 336 23.07 -13.97 6.14
N ARG A 337 22.35 -14.70 7.02
CA ARG A 337 22.51 -16.17 7.16
C ARG A 337 22.19 -16.95 5.89
N TYR A 338 21.41 -16.37 4.97
CA TYR A 338 21.10 -16.97 3.68
C TYR A 338 21.94 -16.40 2.53
N GLY A 339 22.97 -15.60 2.83
CA GLY A 339 23.83 -14.96 1.84
C GLY A 339 23.11 -13.90 1.01
N ARG A 340 22.02 -13.33 1.53
CA ARG A 340 21.21 -12.31 0.82
C ARG A 340 21.61 -10.89 1.15
N MET A 341 22.31 -10.67 2.27
CA MET A 341 22.85 -9.38 2.71
C MET A 341 24.14 -9.58 3.50
N ARG A 342 24.91 -8.51 3.70
CA ARG A 342 25.98 -8.49 4.70
C ARG A 342 25.38 -8.39 6.11
N ASP A 343 25.99 -9.04 7.08
CA ASP A 343 25.55 -8.96 8.48
C ASP A 343 25.79 -7.55 9.04
N VAL A 344 24.98 -7.12 10.01
CA VAL A 344 25.13 -5.83 10.70
C VAL A 344 25.47 -6.07 12.16
N ASP A 345 26.50 -5.37 12.63
CA ASP A 345 26.86 -5.33 14.03
C ASP A 345 26.81 -3.91 14.60
N ALA A 346 26.61 -3.84 15.92
CA ALA A 346 26.53 -2.60 16.66
C ALA A 346 27.72 -2.52 17.61
N SER A 347 28.56 -1.52 17.45
CA SER A 347 29.75 -1.30 18.27
C SER A 347 29.64 0.01 19.06
N PRO A 348 29.95 0.00 20.37
CA PRO A 348 30.05 1.22 21.15
C PRO A 348 31.28 2.05 20.71
N THR A 349 31.09 3.35 20.55
CA THR A 349 32.10 4.34 20.14
C THR A 349 32.07 5.54 21.08
N ARG A 350 33.06 6.44 20.97
CA ARG A 350 33.09 7.69 21.77
C ARG A 350 31.87 8.59 21.51
N SER A 351 31.25 8.47 20.34
CA SER A 351 30.05 9.22 19.92
C SER A 351 28.75 8.45 20.13
N GLY A 352 28.76 7.33 20.87
CA GLY A 352 27.57 6.48 21.09
C GLY A 352 27.64 5.17 20.30
N LEU A 353 26.49 4.61 19.94
CA LEU A 353 26.41 3.35 19.21
C LEU A 353 26.58 3.58 17.70
N THR A 354 27.45 2.80 17.07
CA THR A 354 27.64 2.80 15.60
C THR A 354 27.29 1.44 15.04
N TYR A 355 26.42 1.42 14.04
CA TYR A 355 26.08 0.22 13.28
C TYR A 355 26.91 0.16 12.02
N HIS A 356 27.39 -1.02 11.65
CA HIS A 356 28.19 -1.21 10.45
C HIS A 356 27.94 -2.58 9.86
N PHE A 357 28.16 -2.72 8.55
CA PHE A 357 28.22 -4.05 7.96
C PHE A 357 29.48 -4.76 8.44
N VAL A 358 29.32 -5.98 8.93
CA VAL A 358 30.43 -6.86 9.27
C VAL A 358 31.16 -7.15 7.96
N GLU A 359 32.45 -6.81 7.86
CA GLU A 359 33.30 -7.31 6.78
C GLU A 359 33.13 -8.82 6.74
N GLU A 360 32.93 -9.40 5.55
CA GLU A 360 32.80 -10.85 5.44
C GLU A 360 33.95 -11.47 6.24
N PRO A 361 33.67 -12.27 7.29
CA PRO A 361 34.66 -13.20 7.76
C PRO A 361 35.23 -13.89 6.53
N GLU A 362 36.52 -14.18 6.51
CA GLU A 362 37.06 -15.18 5.58
C GLU A 362 36.33 -16.50 5.85
N TRP A 363 35.10 -16.63 5.37
CA TRP A 363 34.30 -17.83 5.42
C TRP A 363 34.99 -18.71 4.41
N GLY A 364 35.85 -19.61 4.91
CA GLY A 364 36.26 -20.77 4.15
C GLY A 364 35.03 -21.37 3.46
N GLU A 365 35.22 -21.76 2.20
CA GLU A 365 34.19 -22.10 1.21
C GLU A 365 32.79 -22.42 1.78
N PRO A 366 31.72 -21.80 1.26
CA PRO A 366 30.36 -22.06 1.73
C PRO A 366 30.14 -23.58 1.75
N PRO A 367 29.58 -24.15 2.84
CA PRO A 367 29.45 -25.59 2.96
C PRO A 367 28.72 -26.11 1.73
N VAL A 368 29.44 -26.90 0.92
CA VAL A 368 28.94 -27.52 -0.30
C VAL A 368 27.57 -28.07 0.02
N ARG A 369 26.56 -27.65 -0.75
CA ARG A 369 25.19 -28.18 -0.66
C ARG A 369 25.30 -29.70 -0.74
N ARG A 370 25.25 -30.37 0.41
CA ARG A 370 25.23 -31.83 0.47
C ARG A 370 24.05 -32.30 -0.35
N SER A 371 24.29 -33.24 -1.24
CA SER A 371 23.23 -33.79 -2.07
C SER A 371 22.11 -34.32 -1.17
N LYS A 372 20.87 -34.34 -1.66
CA LYS A 372 19.69 -34.84 -0.92
C LYS A 372 19.94 -36.24 -0.34
N GLY A 373 20.79 -37.05 -0.99
CA GLY A 373 21.22 -38.37 -0.51
C GLY A 373 22.16 -38.35 0.70
N GLU A 374 23.00 -37.32 0.85
CA GLU A 374 23.92 -37.17 1.99
C GLU A 374 23.22 -36.67 3.26
N GLN A 375 22.19 -35.82 3.11
CA GLN A 375 21.33 -35.42 4.23
C GLN A 375 20.59 -36.62 4.83
N ILE A 376 20.09 -37.53 3.97
CA ILE A 376 19.40 -38.76 4.39
C ILE A 376 20.36 -39.73 5.10
N LYS A 377 21.62 -39.83 4.66
CA LYS A 377 22.65 -40.64 5.35
C LYS A 377 23.02 -40.07 6.73
N ALA A 378 23.06 -38.75 6.88
CA ALA A 378 23.36 -38.10 8.16
C ALA A 378 22.23 -38.34 9.20
N MET A 379 20.97 -38.30 8.79
CA MET A 379 19.82 -38.59 9.68
C MET A 379 19.76 -40.05 10.15
N ARG A 380 20.39 -40.99 9.44
CA ARG A 380 20.44 -42.40 9.83
C ARG A 380 21.51 -42.74 10.87
N ARG A 381 22.41 -41.82 11.20
CA ARG A 381 23.52 -42.05 12.13
C ARG A 381 23.32 -41.45 13.52
N ASP A 382 22.19 -40.83 13.81
CA ASP A 382 21.88 -40.31 15.15
C ASP A 382 21.37 -41.44 16.07
N PRO A 383 22.13 -41.87 17.10
CA PRO A 383 21.79 -43.01 17.95
C PRO A 383 20.89 -42.60 19.13
N ARG A 384 20.02 -41.60 18.95
CA ARG A 384 19.07 -41.21 20.01
C ARG A 384 17.92 -42.23 20.12
N PRO A 385 17.61 -42.74 21.32
CA PRO A 385 16.56 -43.72 21.52
C PRO A 385 15.20 -43.09 21.23
N ARG A 386 14.38 -43.76 20.39
CA ARG A 386 13.00 -43.34 20.12
C ARG A 386 12.16 -43.50 21.40
N PRO A 387 11.32 -42.52 21.77
CA PRO A 387 10.44 -42.66 22.93
C PRO A 387 9.43 -43.79 22.72
N ARG A 388 9.29 -44.66 23.72
CA ARG A 388 8.28 -45.73 23.77
C ARG A 388 6.88 -45.11 23.81
N VAL A 389 6.08 -45.37 22.79
CA VAL A 389 4.65 -45.06 22.79
C VAL A 389 3.94 -46.05 23.74
N GLN A 390 3.45 -45.56 24.88
CA GLN A 390 2.53 -46.33 25.73
C GLN A 390 1.14 -46.36 25.08
N LYS A 391 0.68 -47.57 24.73
CA LYS A 391 -0.71 -47.80 24.32
C LYS A 391 -1.61 -47.73 25.56
N GLN A 392 -2.48 -46.73 25.63
CA GLN A 392 -3.62 -46.75 26.55
C GLN A 392 -4.67 -47.73 26.03
N THR A 393 -4.90 -48.82 26.78
CA THR A 393 -6.07 -49.67 26.63
C THR A 393 -7.24 -49.04 27.39
N LYS A 394 -8.33 -48.71 26.67
CA LYS A 394 -9.61 -48.35 27.28
C LYS A 394 -10.26 -49.58 27.92
N LYS A 395 -10.77 -49.41 29.15
CA LYS A 395 -11.80 -50.25 29.76
C LYS A 395 -13.14 -49.55 29.62
#